data_AF-A0A2J6XFQ3-F1
#
_entry.id   AF-A0A2J6XFQ3-F1
#
_cell.length_a   1.000
_cell.length_b   1.000
_cell.length_c   1.000
_cell.angle_alpha   90.00
_cell.angle_beta   90.00
_cell.angle_gamma   90.00
#
_symmetry.space_group_name_H-M   'P 1'
#
loop_
_entity.id
_entity.type
_entity.pdbx_description
1 polymer ?
#
loop_
_entity_poly.entity_id
_entity_poly.type
_entity_poly.pdbx_seq_one_letter_code
_entity_poly.pdbx_strand_id
1 'polypeptide(L)'
;PAPSPSEPLVQPEVPAPPPPSKRQAICERALRLLDAIQAMPDVIDWPAARGRLQMTLTELTTHIADTTDLTTLYVEALNLWLARQAGVPSGEQLRQLRTAIERGQRPIGQAEVIEVMRWGAGLSAE
;
A
#
# COMPACT_ATOMS: atom_id res chain seq x y z
N PRO A 1 -61.73 -7.71 -18.25
CA PRO A 1 -60.52 -6.98 -17.83
C PRO A 1 -59.66 -7.84 -16.89
N ALA A 2 -58.58 -8.43 -17.42
CA ALA A 2 -57.55 -9.11 -16.64
C ALA A 2 -56.26 -8.27 -16.73
N PRO A 3 -55.52 -8.04 -15.63
CA PRO A 3 -54.31 -7.23 -15.67
C PRO A 3 -53.15 -8.02 -16.31
N SER A 4 -52.39 -7.34 -17.17
CA SER A 4 -51.19 -7.89 -17.84
C SER A 4 -50.09 -8.24 -16.83
N PRO A 5 -49.31 -9.31 -17.07
CA PRO A 5 -48.15 -9.64 -16.25
C PRO A 5 -47.00 -8.68 -16.51
N SER A 6 -46.44 -8.10 -15.45
CA SER A 6 -45.23 -7.29 -15.50
C SER A 6 -44.04 -8.12 -15.97
N GLU A 7 -43.45 -7.76 -17.10
CA GLU A 7 -42.19 -8.34 -17.57
C GLU A 7 -41.04 -7.95 -16.62
N PRO A 8 -40.13 -8.87 -16.25
CA PRO A 8 -38.97 -8.54 -15.46
C PRO A 8 -38.04 -7.66 -16.31
N LEU A 9 -37.79 -6.43 -15.86
CA LEU A 9 -36.75 -5.57 -16.38
C LEU A 9 -35.41 -6.29 -16.26
N VAL A 10 -34.87 -6.73 -17.40
CA VAL A 10 -33.49 -7.22 -17.54
C VAL A 10 -32.57 -6.08 -17.12
N GLN A 11 -32.06 -6.12 -15.89
CA GLN A 11 -31.01 -5.21 -15.47
C GLN A 11 -29.76 -5.53 -16.30
N PRO A 12 -29.08 -4.54 -16.90
CA PRO A 12 -27.80 -4.76 -17.54
C PRO A 12 -26.83 -5.31 -16.48
N GLU A 13 -26.34 -6.52 -16.68
CA GLU A 13 -25.31 -7.10 -15.83
C GLU A 13 -24.07 -6.21 -15.95
N VAL A 14 -23.79 -5.41 -14.91
CA VAL A 14 -22.59 -4.58 -14.87
C VAL A 14 -21.40 -5.54 -14.90
N PRO A 15 -20.50 -5.46 -15.90
CA PRO A 15 -19.37 -6.37 -15.99
C PRO A 15 -18.53 -6.26 -14.71
N ALA A 16 -18.19 -7.41 -14.13
CA ALA A 16 -17.38 -7.47 -12.93
C ALA A 16 -16.07 -6.68 -13.14
N PRO A 17 -15.60 -5.91 -12.13
CA PRO A 17 -14.36 -5.17 -12.26
C PRO A 17 -13.20 -6.12 -12.57
N PRO A 18 -12.21 -5.68 -13.37
CA PRO A 18 -11.06 -6.50 -13.68
C PRO A 18 -10.31 -6.89 -12.39
N PRO A 19 -9.67 -8.08 -12.38
CA PRO A 19 -8.90 -8.51 -11.22
C PRO A 19 -7.77 -7.52 -10.94
N PRO A 20 -7.41 -7.30 -9.66
CA PRO A 20 -6.36 -6.37 -9.29
C PRO A 20 -5.02 -6.81 -9.90
N SER A 21 -4.21 -5.82 -10.28
CA SER A 21 -2.83 -6.06 -10.72
C SER A 21 -2.01 -6.68 -9.58
N LYS A 22 -0.90 -7.35 -9.92
CA LYS A 22 0.00 -7.94 -8.90
C LYS A 22 0.49 -6.89 -7.90
N ARG A 23 0.82 -5.68 -8.37
CA ARG A 23 1.20 -4.55 -7.52
C ARG A 23 0.08 -4.17 -6.55
N GLN A 24 -1.15 -4.05 -7.03
CA GLN A 24 -2.32 -3.76 -6.19
C GLN A 24 -2.49 -4.83 -5.10
N ALA A 25 -2.44 -6.10 -5.46
CA ALA A 25 -2.58 -7.20 -4.49
C ALA A 25 -1.48 -7.22 -3.41
N ILE A 26 -0.25 -6.82 -3.76
CA ILE A 26 0.87 -6.70 -2.81
C ILE A 26 0.64 -5.50 -1.88
N CYS A 27 0.33 -4.33 -2.43
CA CYS A 27 0.04 -3.12 -1.65
C CYS A 27 -1.14 -3.33 -0.71
N GLU A 28 -2.24 -3.92 -1.16
CA GLU A 28 -3.39 -4.25 -0.32
C GLU A 28 -3.03 -5.18 0.84
N ARG A 29 -2.13 -6.14 0.61
CA ARG A 29 -1.64 -7.02 1.67
C ARG A 29 -0.82 -6.27 2.72
N ALA A 30 0.04 -5.36 2.27
CA ALA A 30 0.81 -4.49 3.16
C ALA A 30 -0.11 -3.53 3.94
N LEU A 31 -1.14 -2.98 3.29
CA LEU A 31 -2.14 -2.10 3.94
C LEU A 31 -2.94 -2.84 5.01
N ARG A 32 -3.39 -4.08 4.74
CA ARG A 32 -4.08 -4.90 5.76
C ARG A 32 -3.19 -5.20 6.97
N LEU A 33 -1.89 -5.39 6.75
CA LEU A 33 -0.93 -5.56 7.86
C LEU A 33 -0.79 -4.25 8.65
N LEU A 34 -0.76 -3.11 7.97
CA LEU A 34 -0.70 -1.80 8.59
C LEU A 34 -1.96 -1.48 9.41
N ASP A 35 -3.14 -1.83 8.90
CA ASP A 35 -4.41 -1.69 9.61
C ASP A 35 -4.40 -2.52 10.91
N ALA A 36 -3.87 -3.74 10.87
CA ALA A 36 -3.73 -4.57 12.06
C ALA A 36 -2.74 -3.96 13.08
N ILE A 37 -1.63 -3.39 12.61
CA ILE A 37 -0.66 -2.64 13.44
C ILE A 37 -1.33 -1.46 14.14
N GLN A 38 -2.12 -0.69 13.42
CA GLN A 38 -2.80 0.48 13.95
C GLN A 38 -3.93 0.13 14.92
N ALA A 39 -4.63 -0.99 14.71
CA ALA A 39 -5.75 -1.40 15.55
C ALA A 39 -5.31 -1.86 16.95
N MET A 40 -4.12 -2.48 17.07
CA MET A 40 -3.64 -3.04 18.34
C MET A 40 -2.11 -2.85 18.49
N PRO A 41 -1.63 -1.61 18.70
CA PRO A 41 -0.20 -1.33 18.77
C PRO A 41 0.48 -1.96 20.00
N ASP A 42 -0.23 -2.06 21.13
CA ASP A 42 0.34 -2.56 22.39
C ASP A 42 0.55 -4.07 22.45
N VAL A 43 -0.11 -4.83 21.57
CA VAL A 43 -0.05 -6.31 21.57
C VAL A 43 0.79 -6.88 20.43
N ILE A 44 1.21 -6.03 19.49
CA ILE A 44 1.94 -6.45 18.30
C ILE A 44 3.43 -6.63 18.60
N ASP A 45 3.95 -7.79 18.19
CA ASP A 45 5.39 -7.99 18.05
C ASP A 45 5.88 -7.13 16.87
N TRP A 46 6.34 -5.93 17.20
CA TRP A 46 6.82 -4.97 16.21
C TRP A 46 7.95 -5.53 15.33
N PRO A 47 9.02 -6.14 15.87
CA PRO A 47 10.05 -6.79 15.05
C PRO A 47 9.48 -7.76 14.00
N ALA A 48 8.54 -8.62 14.37
CA ALA A 48 7.92 -9.58 13.46
C ALA A 48 7.01 -8.88 12.42
N ALA A 49 6.18 -7.93 12.85
CA ALA A 49 5.29 -7.18 11.97
C ALA A 49 6.09 -6.34 10.94
N ARG A 50 7.14 -5.66 11.40
CA ARG A 50 8.07 -4.91 10.54
C ARG A 50 8.71 -5.83 9.51
N GLY A 51 9.24 -6.98 9.93
CA GLY A 51 9.87 -7.94 9.01
C GLY A 51 8.90 -8.43 7.94
N ARG A 52 7.65 -8.71 8.30
CA ARG A 52 6.61 -9.10 7.36
C ARG A 52 6.22 -7.98 6.41
N LEU A 53 6.17 -6.74 6.89
CA LEU A 53 5.90 -5.57 6.05
C LEU A 53 7.03 -5.36 5.03
N GLN A 54 8.28 -5.37 5.48
CA GLN A 54 9.45 -5.23 4.61
C GLN A 54 9.49 -6.33 3.53
N MET A 55 9.26 -7.60 3.91
CA MET A 55 9.19 -8.71 2.96
C MET A 55 8.08 -8.51 1.93
N THR A 56 6.89 -8.08 2.36
CA THR A 56 5.76 -7.82 1.47
C THR A 56 6.09 -6.68 0.49
N LEU A 57 6.72 -5.61 0.96
CA LEU A 57 7.10 -4.48 0.10
C LEU A 57 8.20 -4.87 -0.91
N THR A 58 9.14 -5.72 -0.51
CA THR A 58 10.18 -6.25 -1.42
C THR A 58 9.59 -7.01 -2.60
N GLU A 59 8.42 -7.65 -2.48
CA GLU A 59 7.76 -8.30 -3.62
C GLU A 59 7.45 -7.31 -4.77
N LEU A 60 7.22 -6.02 -4.48
CA LEU A 60 6.96 -5.00 -5.50
C LEU A 60 8.11 -4.82 -6.50
N THR A 61 9.36 -5.08 -6.09
CA THR A 61 10.54 -4.89 -6.96
C THR A 61 10.59 -5.90 -8.11
N THR A 62 9.79 -6.97 -8.04
CA THR A 62 9.62 -7.95 -9.13
C THR A 62 8.56 -7.54 -10.16
N HIS A 63 7.86 -6.43 -9.92
CA HIS A 63 6.73 -5.95 -10.73
C HIS A 63 6.94 -4.51 -11.22
N ILE A 64 8.13 -4.26 -11.78
CA ILE A 64 8.51 -2.96 -12.38
C ILE A 64 7.79 -2.79 -13.71
N ALA A 65 7.16 -1.63 -13.91
CA ALA A 65 6.36 -1.37 -15.11
C ALA A 65 7.23 -1.12 -16.36
N ASP A 66 8.31 -0.34 -16.22
CA ASP A 66 9.22 0.03 -17.31
C ASP A 66 10.58 0.54 -16.75
N THR A 67 11.50 0.96 -17.61
CA THR A 67 12.86 1.38 -17.22
C THR A 67 12.94 2.70 -16.44
N THR A 68 11.85 3.48 -16.41
CA THR A 68 11.74 4.74 -15.64
C THR A 68 11.08 4.53 -14.28
N ASP A 69 10.49 3.36 -14.04
CA ASP A 69 9.85 3.03 -12.76
C ASP A 69 10.90 2.77 -11.67
N LEU A 70 10.98 3.70 -10.72
CA LEU A 70 11.94 3.69 -9.62
C LEU A 70 11.45 2.88 -8.40
N THR A 71 10.52 1.92 -8.59
CA THR A 71 9.95 1.10 -7.51
C THR A 71 11.01 0.43 -6.64
N THR A 72 12.13 -0.05 -7.21
CA THR A 72 13.21 -0.67 -6.41
C THR A 72 13.81 0.33 -5.41
N LEU A 73 14.21 1.52 -5.87
CA LEU A 73 14.76 2.56 -5.00
C LEU A 73 13.73 3.03 -3.95
N TYR A 74 12.47 3.13 -4.35
CA TYR A 74 11.38 3.50 -3.46
C TYR A 74 11.20 2.49 -2.32
N VAL A 75 11.19 1.20 -2.65
CA VAL A 75 11.06 0.11 -1.67
C VAL A 75 12.28 0.06 -0.75
N GLU A 76 13.49 0.26 -1.28
CA GLU A 76 14.71 0.36 -0.46
C GLU A 76 14.63 1.51 0.55
N ALA A 77 14.16 2.69 0.11
CA ALA A 77 13.99 3.85 0.99
C ALA A 77 12.96 3.57 2.10
N LEU A 78 11.81 2.95 1.77
CA LEU A 78 10.80 2.54 2.74
C LEU A 78 11.35 1.51 3.73
N ASN A 79 12.06 0.50 3.23
CA ASN A 79 12.65 -0.55 4.06
C ASN A 79 13.73 0.01 5.01
N LEU A 80 14.53 0.98 4.55
CA LEU A 80 15.49 1.68 5.38
C LEU A 80 14.80 2.51 6.47
N TRP A 81 13.74 3.25 6.12
CA TRP A 81 12.96 4.00 7.09
C TRP A 81 12.33 3.07 8.15
N LEU A 82 11.77 1.94 7.73
CA LEU A 82 11.21 0.91 8.62
C LEU A 82 12.27 0.29 9.55
N ALA A 83 13.46 0.00 9.03
CA ALA A 83 14.55 -0.60 9.79
C ALA A 83 15.02 0.29 10.96
N ARG A 84 14.89 1.62 10.81
CA ARG A 84 15.26 2.60 11.84
C ARG A 84 14.24 2.71 12.99
N GLN A 85 13.04 2.18 12.83
CA GLN A 85 11.99 2.26 13.85
C GLN A 85 12.26 1.21 14.94
N ALA A 86 12.72 1.67 16.10
CA ALA A 86 13.00 0.82 17.26
C ALA A 86 11.72 0.26 17.91
N GLY A 87 10.59 0.96 17.77
CA GLY A 87 9.27 0.54 18.23
C GLY A 87 8.22 0.83 17.16
N VAL A 88 6.95 0.56 17.51
CA VAL A 88 5.81 0.85 16.62
C VAL A 88 5.80 2.35 16.27
N PRO A 89 5.75 2.73 14.98
CA PRO A 89 5.68 4.12 14.56
C PRO A 89 4.44 4.82 15.13
N SER A 90 4.50 6.15 15.28
CA SER A 90 3.36 6.94 15.71
C SER A 90 2.21 6.85 14.71
N GLY A 91 0.97 7.16 15.14
CA GLY A 91 -0.18 7.15 14.25
C GLY A 91 0.00 8.02 12.99
N GLU A 92 0.71 9.15 13.11
CA GLU A 92 1.05 10.00 11.96
C GLU A 92 2.01 9.30 10.99
N GLN A 93 3.06 8.68 11.53
CA GLN A 93 4.03 7.92 10.72
C GLN A 93 3.37 6.72 10.04
N LEU A 94 2.41 6.05 10.70
CA LEU A 94 1.64 4.98 10.09
C LEU A 94 0.72 5.50 8.98
N ARG A 95 0.07 6.66 9.14
CA ARG A 95 -0.70 7.30 8.05
C ARG A 95 0.18 7.66 6.86
N GLN A 96 1.34 8.25 7.12
CA GLN A 96 2.30 8.59 6.09
C GLN A 96 2.78 7.34 5.33
N LEU A 97 3.11 6.26 6.05
CA LEU A 97 3.46 4.98 5.45
C LEU A 97 2.31 4.39 4.61
N ARG A 98 1.06 4.51 5.08
CA ARG A 98 -0.13 4.09 4.34
C ARG A 98 -0.19 4.75 2.97
N THR A 99 -0.08 6.07 2.92
CA THR A 99 -0.10 6.85 1.68
C THR A 99 1.00 6.40 0.72
N ALA A 100 2.20 6.11 1.22
CA ALA A 100 3.28 5.58 0.40
C ALA A 100 2.97 4.19 -0.19
N ILE A 101 2.41 3.29 0.61
CA ILE A 101 2.03 1.95 0.14
C ILE A 101 0.92 2.05 -0.91
N GLU A 102 -0.06 2.94 -0.73
CA GLU A 102 -1.10 3.23 -1.71
C GLU A 102 -0.50 3.77 -3.02
N ARG A 103 0.49 4.65 -2.95
CA ARG A 103 1.21 5.17 -4.12
C ARG A 103 1.96 4.08 -4.89
N GLY A 104 2.48 3.07 -4.18
CA GLY A 104 3.16 1.88 -4.73
C GLY A 104 2.31 1.05 -5.70
N GLN A 105 0.98 1.23 -5.70
CA GLN A 105 0.09 0.54 -6.64
C GLN A 105 0.32 0.98 -8.11
N ARG A 106 0.95 2.14 -8.30
CA ARG A 106 1.28 2.74 -9.60
C ARG A 106 2.81 2.84 -9.76
N PRO A 107 3.32 3.00 -11.00
CA PRO A 107 4.75 3.24 -11.23
C PRO A 107 5.26 4.43 -10.41
N ILE A 108 6.50 4.33 -9.92
CA ILE A 108 7.11 5.28 -9.02
C ILE A 108 8.08 6.18 -9.75
N GLY A 109 7.96 7.50 -9.54
CA GLY A 109 8.87 8.50 -10.08
C GLY A 109 9.88 8.98 -9.05
N GLN A 110 10.71 9.93 -9.47
CA GLN A 110 11.78 10.50 -8.64
C GLN A 110 11.23 11.30 -7.45
N ALA A 111 10.10 11.99 -7.62
CA ALA A 111 9.51 12.82 -6.56
C ALA A 111 9.12 11.98 -5.33
N GLU A 112 8.50 10.83 -5.55
CA GLU A 112 8.09 9.92 -4.48
C GLU A 112 9.29 9.30 -3.76
N VAL A 113 10.36 8.95 -4.48
CA VAL A 113 11.60 8.45 -3.86
C VAL A 113 12.22 9.52 -2.98
N ILE A 114 12.33 10.75 -3.48
CA ILE A 114 12.88 11.88 -2.71
C ILE A 114 12.02 12.12 -1.46
N GLU A 115 10.70 12.05 -1.57
CA GLU A 115 9.79 12.24 -0.44
C GLU A 115 10.09 11.23 0.69
N VAL A 116 10.16 9.93 0.39
CA VAL A 116 10.46 8.90 1.40
C VAL A 116 11.85 9.08 2.01
N MET A 117 12.85 9.45 1.20
CA MET A 117 14.20 9.70 1.71
C MET A 117 14.23 10.85 2.73
N ARG A 118 13.39 11.89 2.57
CA ARG A 118 13.30 13.01 3.53
C ARG A 118 12.76 12.57 4.89
N TRP A 119 11.89 11.57 4.94
CA TRP A 119 11.35 11.05 6.20
C TRP A 119 12.48 10.55 7.13
N GLY A 120 13.48 9.89 6.53
CA GLY A 120 14.65 9.40 7.25
C GLY A 120 15.65 10.48 7.66
N ALA A 121 15.56 11.69 7.10
CA ALA A 121 16.44 12.81 7.40
C ALA A 121 15.89 13.73 8.51
N GLY A 122 14.69 13.47 9.02
CA GLY A 122 14.00 14.36 9.97
C GLY A 122 13.55 15.70 9.35
N LEU A 123 13.60 15.79 8.02
CA LEU A 123 13.17 16.96 7.27
C LEU A 123 11.66 16.83 7.02
N SER A 124 10.87 17.44 7.90
CA SER A 124 9.44 17.65 7.61
C SER A 124 9.31 18.61 6.44
N ALA A 125 8.34 18.38 5.56
CA ALA A 125 8.00 19.34 4.51
C ALA A 125 7.39 20.58 5.19
N GLU A 126 8.18 21.64 5.29
CA GLU A 126 7.67 23.00 5.52
C GLU A 126 6.84 23.49 4.33
#